data_AF-A0A4C1ZPW5-F1
#
_entry.id   AF-A0A4C1ZPW5-F1
#
_cell.length_a   1.000
_cell.length_b   1.000
_cell.length_c   1.000
_cell.angle_alpha   90.00
_cell.angle_beta   90.00
_cell.angle_gamma   90.00
#
_symmetry.space_group_name_H-M   'P 1'
#
loop_
_entity.id
_entity.type
_entity.pdbx_description
1 polymer ?
#
loop_
_entity_poly.entity_id
_entity_poly.type
_entity_poly.pdbx_seq_one_letter_code
_entity_poly.pdbx_strand_id
1 'polypeptide(L)'
;MKVGTHDGVFHCDEVLACYMLKQLPEYKNAEIIRTRETEKLKECDIVVDVGAEFDHENRRYDHHQREFKETLSSLRPELGDKYKIKLSSAGLVYAYYGEEVIKQLVPANCELKTENLKLIYRKVYENFIEEIDAIDNGVPMTDEEPKYKIRTHISARVGRLNPEWNSKQEQNIDEIFQKAMKLVSEEFLYTLHYFVNIWLPARDFVRSALESRFETHKSGEIVEFKEIPMERTSIDLETELGMQNEIKYVIFNDKPNSWRVQAVPVNPTSFVTRSPLKKEWWGVRDELLSDVAGISDCIFCHATGFIGGNRNRDGAMEMAVCSLVYFKTRLKCNVRVSCIRNCALVGRINNRPRAAAVVTARPQSDCARARNTSGELTPGSGPRHALAWRGGTGRQLTRISTSPASANNLRQLCRRGRARCPKRAILRACVLPNTRAVRRATLRPGPACIFCDYPQFIEIPEIHPTAPKLLSPHFNSLKCRRLGTAANKDMYSTGTATPSAHGGLTKCPTPRAYHAADGGALARTS
;
A
#
# COMPACT_ATOMS: atom_id res chain seq x y z
N MET A 1 18.80 20.93 26.88
CA MET A 1 17.50 20.80 26.21
C MET A 1 16.64 19.79 26.96
N LYS A 2 15.34 20.08 27.09
CA LYS A 2 14.30 19.25 27.68
C LYS A 2 13.19 19.02 26.66
N VAL A 3 12.77 17.77 26.48
CA VAL A 3 11.62 17.37 25.67
C VAL A 3 10.49 16.99 26.61
N GLY A 4 9.40 17.74 26.61
CA GLY A 4 8.21 17.45 27.40
C GLY A 4 7.25 16.51 26.66
N THR A 5 6.71 15.51 27.34
CA THR A 5 5.61 14.67 26.84
C THR A 5 4.75 14.15 28.01
N HIS A 6 3.65 13.46 27.76
CA HIS A 6 2.77 13.01 28.83
C HIS A 6 3.31 11.80 29.62
N ASP A 7 2.83 11.65 30.85
CA ASP A 7 3.17 10.57 31.79
C ASP A 7 2.15 9.41 31.81
N GLY A 8 1.26 9.35 30.81
CA GLY A 8 0.26 8.29 30.71
C GLY A 8 0.80 6.98 30.11
N VAL A 9 -0.16 6.12 29.73
CA VAL A 9 0.08 5.04 28.76
C VAL A 9 0.71 5.68 27.54
N PHE A 10 1.93 5.24 27.20
CA PHE A 10 2.62 5.81 26.06
C PHE A 10 2.19 5.14 24.75
N HIS A 11 2.11 5.93 23.70
CA HIS A 11 1.76 5.54 22.35
C HIS A 11 3.02 5.49 21.48
N CYS A 12 2.83 5.30 20.18
CA CYS A 12 3.97 5.16 19.27
C CYS A 12 4.45 6.51 18.75
N ASP A 13 3.57 7.50 18.70
CA ASP A 13 3.81 8.78 18.10
C ASP A 13 4.73 9.64 18.98
N GLU A 14 4.47 9.76 20.29
CA GLU A 14 5.35 10.52 21.19
C GLU A 14 6.69 9.82 21.41
N VAL A 15 6.68 8.48 21.43
CA VAL A 15 7.91 7.67 21.45
C VAL A 15 8.77 7.95 20.21
N LEU A 16 8.17 7.97 19.02
CA LEU A 16 8.86 8.28 17.77
C LEU A 16 9.30 9.74 17.70
N ALA A 17 8.45 10.68 18.12
CA ALA A 17 8.76 12.11 18.17
C ALA A 17 10.00 12.37 19.03
N CYS A 18 10.04 11.81 20.24
CA CYS A 18 11.21 11.89 21.12
C CYS A 18 12.46 11.29 20.48
N TYR A 19 12.34 10.14 19.82
CA TYR A 19 13.49 9.52 19.14
C TYR A 19 14.04 10.40 18.02
N MET A 20 13.17 10.93 17.15
CA MET A 20 13.55 11.79 16.03
C MET A 20 14.23 13.07 16.51
N LEU A 21 13.68 13.74 17.52
CA LEU A 21 14.29 14.93 18.11
C LEU A 21 15.71 14.64 18.60
N LYS A 22 15.93 13.53 19.30
CA LYS A 22 17.27 13.13 19.80
C LYS A 22 18.28 12.79 18.70
N GLN A 23 17.89 12.76 17.43
CA GLN A 23 18.85 12.65 16.32
C GLN A 23 19.43 14.03 15.93
N LEU A 24 18.75 15.12 16.29
CA LEU A 24 19.20 16.47 15.99
C LEU A 24 20.31 16.88 16.98
N PRO A 25 21.35 17.61 16.52
CA PRO A 25 22.46 18.04 17.38
C PRO A 25 22.01 18.80 18.64
N GLU A 26 20.99 19.64 18.50
CA GLU A 26 20.41 20.44 19.59
C GLU A 26 19.81 19.59 20.71
N TYR A 27 19.12 18.49 20.37
CA TYR A 27 18.39 17.65 21.32
C TYR A 27 19.05 16.28 21.57
N LYS A 28 20.25 16.04 21.04
CA LYS A 28 20.95 14.74 21.13
C LYS A 28 21.00 14.17 22.55
N ASN A 29 21.32 15.04 23.50
CA ASN A 29 21.41 14.71 24.93
C ASN A 29 20.21 15.27 25.73
N ALA A 30 19.09 15.59 25.07
CA ALA A 30 17.94 16.15 25.75
C ALA A 30 17.36 15.18 26.77
N GLU A 31 17.00 15.73 27.92
CA GLU A 31 16.24 15.03 28.96
C GLU A 31 14.77 14.92 28.52
N ILE A 32 14.16 13.76 28.71
CA ILE A 32 12.73 13.56 28.42
C ILE A 32 11.97 13.72 29.73
N ILE A 33 11.14 14.76 29.81
CA ILE A 33 10.30 15.07 30.96
C ILE A 33 8.89 14.56 30.69
N ARG A 34 8.49 13.49 31.39
CA ARG A 34 7.15 12.90 31.26
C ARG A 34 6.23 13.46 32.34
N THR A 35 5.27 14.30 31.95
CA THR A 35 4.35 14.99 32.86
C THR A 35 3.16 15.60 32.12
N ARG A 36 2.06 15.85 32.83
CA ARG A 36 0.95 16.71 32.36
C ARG A 36 0.89 18.07 33.09
N GLU A 37 1.82 18.34 33.99
CA GLU A 37 1.85 19.58 34.75
C GLU A 37 2.28 20.75 33.86
N THR A 38 1.37 21.68 33.62
CA THR A 38 1.58 22.82 32.71
C THR A 38 2.82 23.64 33.07
N GLU A 39 3.10 23.86 34.35
CA GLU A 39 4.29 24.63 34.78
C GLU A 39 5.60 23.91 34.42
N LYS A 40 5.67 22.58 34.56
CA LYS A 40 6.84 21.80 34.14
C LYS A 40 6.99 21.77 32.61
N LEU A 41 5.88 21.71 31.89
CA LEU A 41 5.88 21.75 30.41
C LEU A 41 6.36 23.11 29.88
N LYS A 42 6.09 24.22 30.58
CA LYS A 42 6.62 25.55 30.22
C LYS A 42 8.14 25.62 30.32
N GLU A 43 8.76 24.84 31.20
CA GLU A 43 10.23 24.74 31.30
C GLU A 43 10.87 23.89 30.20
N CYS A 44 10.07 23.19 29.38
CA CYS A 44 10.58 22.35 28.30
C CYS A 44 10.82 23.18 27.03
N ASP A 45 11.95 22.92 26.38
CA ASP A 45 12.36 23.61 25.15
C ASP A 45 11.46 23.24 23.96
N ILE A 46 10.95 22.01 23.97
CA ILE A 46 10.02 21.45 23.00
C ILE A 46 9.05 20.51 23.72
N VAL A 47 7.77 20.52 23.33
CA VAL A 47 6.73 19.68 23.93
C VAL A 47 5.99 18.92 22.82
N VAL A 48 5.78 17.62 23.03
CA VAL A 48 5.12 16.71 22.10
C VAL A 48 4.00 15.94 22.80
N ASP A 49 2.88 15.76 22.12
CA ASP A 49 1.76 14.90 22.54
C ASP A 49 1.08 15.30 23.86
N VAL A 50 1.28 16.55 24.28
CA VAL A 50 0.68 17.11 25.48
C VAL A 50 0.66 18.63 25.42
N GLY A 51 -0.30 19.25 26.11
CA GLY A 51 -0.41 20.70 26.27
C GLY A 51 -1.57 21.34 25.53
N ALA A 52 -2.29 20.57 24.69
CA ALA A 52 -3.41 21.01 23.87
C ALA A 52 -3.08 22.19 22.95
N GLU A 53 -1.83 22.26 22.47
CA GLU A 53 -1.34 23.35 21.61
C GLU A 53 -0.46 22.84 20.47
N PHE A 54 -0.76 23.29 19.24
CA PHE A 54 0.11 23.18 18.08
C PHE A 54 0.59 24.57 17.70
N ASP A 55 1.88 24.81 17.90
CA ASP A 55 2.56 26.04 17.54
C ASP A 55 4.03 25.72 17.25
N HIS A 56 4.42 25.81 15.97
CA HIS A 56 5.79 25.54 15.54
C HIS A 56 6.80 26.56 16.11
N GLU A 57 6.43 27.84 16.17
CA GLU A 57 7.32 28.91 16.65
C GLU A 57 7.67 28.71 18.12
N ASN A 58 6.69 28.25 18.90
CA ASN A 58 6.87 27.90 20.32
C ASN A 58 7.21 26.41 20.56
N ARG A 59 7.46 25.64 19.50
CA ARG A 59 7.82 24.21 19.55
C ARG A 59 6.85 23.38 20.40
N ARG A 60 5.55 23.61 20.19
CA ARG A 60 4.45 22.84 20.78
C ARG A 60 3.82 21.97 19.70
N TYR A 61 3.89 20.66 19.87
CA TYR A 61 3.49 19.69 18.85
C TYR A 61 2.47 18.72 19.43
N ASP A 62 1.32 19.23 19.86
CA ASP A 62 0.16 18.43 20.25
C ASP A 62 -0.93 18.49 19.17
N HIS A 63 -1.66 17.39 18.97
CA HIS A 63 -2.68 17.21 17.92
C HIS A 63 -4.11 16.97 18.47
N HIS A 64 -4.25 16.95 19.80
CA HIS A 64 -5.48 16.61 20.52
C HIS A 64 -6.59 17.67 20.50
N GLN A 65 -6.31 18.86 19.95
CA GLN A 65 -7.27 19.95 19.90
C GLN A 65 -8.42 19.59 18.95
N ARG A 66 -9.63 19.99 19.31
CA ARG A 66 -10.82 19.77 18.47
C ARG A 66 -10.69 20.45 17.11
N GLU A 67 -10.01 21.59 17.07
CA GLU A 67 -9.84 22.43 15.90
C GLU A 67 -8.66 22.00 15.03
N PHE A 68 -7.76 21.14 15.55
CA PHE A 68 -6.57 20.71 14.83
C PHE A 68 -6.96 19.84 13.62
N LYS A 69 -6.48 20.23 12.44
CA LYS A 69 -6.80 19.61 11.14
C LYS A 69 -5.60 19.52 10.20
N GLU A 70 -4.40 19.80 10.72
CA GLU A 70 -3.21 19.85 9.88
C GLU A 70 -2.82 18.44 9.40
N THR A 71 -2.39 18.40 8.15
CA THR A 71 -1.93 17.21 7.42
C THR A 71 -0.54 17.50 6.88
N LEU A 72 0.17 16.49 6.40
CA LEU A 72 1.46 16.75 5.74
C LEU A 72 1.29 17.70 4.53
N SER A 73 0.20 17.58 3.77
CA SER A 73 -0.05 18.45 2.61
C SER A 73 -0.38 19.90 2.99
N SER A 74 -1.01 20.15 4.15
CA SER A 74 -1.29 21.53 4.58
C SER A 74 -0.04 22.21 5.12
N LEU A 75 0.82 21.49 5.85
CA LEU A 75 2.06 22.04 6.40
C LEU A 75 3.21 22.08 5.37
N ARG A 76 3.17 21.22 4.36
CA ARG A 76 4.17 21.11 3.28
C ARG A 76 3.49 21.18 1.90
N PRO A 77 2.93 22.34 1.52
CA PRO A 77 2.12 22.50 0.30
C PRO A 77 2.91 22.21 -0.99
N GLU A 78 4.24 22.29 -0.96
CA GLU A 78 5.10 21.93 -2.08
C GLU A 78 5.08 20.43 -2.42
N LEU A 79 4.56 19.58 -1.52
CA LEU A 79 4.35 18.15 -1.77
C LEU A 79 3.03 17.85 -2.48
N GLY A 80 2.23 18.88 -2.76
CA GLY A 80 0.91 18.78 -3.36
C GLY A 80 -0.16 18.28 -2.39
N ASP A 81 -1.36 18.04 -2.91
CA ASP A 81 -2.57 17.79 -2.12
C ASP A 81 -2.85 16.29 -1.86
N LYS A 82 -1.79 15.47 -1.74
CA LYS A 82 -1.89 14.00 -1.66
C LYS A 82 -2.21 13.48 -0.26
N TYR A 83 -1.64 14.06 0.78
CA TYR A 83 -1.65 13.50 2.14
C TYR A 83 -2.82 14.07 2.93
N LYS A 84 -3.78 13.21 3.27
CA LYS A 84 -5.04 13.62 3.90
C LYS A 84 -5.17 13.21 5.36
N ILE A 85 -4.24 12.41 5.85
CA ILE A 85 -4.22 11.96 7.23
C ILE A 85 -3.78 13.13 8.12
N LYS A 86 -4.56 13.39 9.17
CA LYS A 86 -4.23 14.36 10.21
C LYS A 86 -2.95 13.90 10.91
N LEU A 87 -2.02 14.81 11.17
CA LEU A 87 -0.74 14.44 11.79
C LEU A 87 -0.92 14.11 13.28
N SER A 88 -0.18 13.12 13.77
CA SER A 88 0.10 12.92 15.20
C SER A 88 1.28 13.81 15.62
N SER A 89 1.71 13.73 16.88
CA SER A 89 2.92 14.44 17.33
C SER A 89 4.19 13.97 16.62
N ALA A 90 4.28 12.68 16.26
CA ALA A 90 5.36 12.19 15.39
C ALA A 90 5.31 12.84 14.00
N GLY A 91 4.13 12.85 13.38
CA GLY A 91 3.92 13.46 12.06
C GLY A 91 4.27 14.94 12.04
N LEU A 92 3.90 15.67 13.09
CA LEU A 92 4.27 17.08 13.27
C LEU A 92 5.78 17.30 13.38
N VAL A 93 6.46 16.55 14.25
CA VAL A 93 7.93 16.61 14.36
C VAL A 93 8.58 16.25 13.03
N TYR A 94 8.05 15.23 12.33
CA TYR A 94 8.57 14.83 11.03
C TYR A 94 8.34 15.92 9.96
N ALA A 95 7.20 16.59 9.95
CA ALA A 95 6.86 17.64 9.00
C ALA A 95 7.91 18.77 8.97
N TYR A 96 8.39 19.17 10.16
CA TYR A 96 9.33 20.28 10.33
C TYR A 96 10.80 19.85 10.40
N TYR A 97 11.09 18.70 11.01
CA TYR A 97 12.48 18.27 11.27
C TYR A 97 12.90 17.02 10.49
N GLY A 98 11.99 16.34 9.79
CA GLY A 98 12.25 15.03 9.19
C GLY A 98 13.39 15.01 8.17
N GLU A 99 13.55 16.08 7.37
CA GLU A 99 14.69 16.20 6.45
C GLU A 99 16.03 16.29 7.19
N GLU A 100 16.11 17.07 8.27
CA GLU A 100 17.32 17.15 9.10
C GLU A 100 17.59 15.85 9.85
N VAL A 101 16.55 15.21 10.39
CA VAL A 101 16.65 13.89 11.03
C VAL A 101 17.22 12.87 10.04
N ILE A 102 16.74 12.85 8.79
CA ILE A 102 17.27 11.96 7.75
C ILE A 102 18.75 12.26 7.49
N LYS A 103 19.15 13.53 7.34
CA LYS A 103 20.56 13.89 7.13
C LYS A 103 21.47 13.40 8.26
N GLN A 104 21.03 13.47 9.51
CA GLN A 104 21.82 13.00 10.66
C GLN A 104 21.96 11.46 10.71
N LEU A 105 21.01 10.74 10.13
CA LEU A 105 20.96 9.27 10.18
C LEU A 105 21.54 8.58 8.94
N VAL A 106 21.74 9.33 7.85
CA VAL A 106 22.43 8.83 6.67
C VAL A 106 23.94 8.81 6.97
N PRO A 107 24.65 7.71 6.62
CA PRO A 107 26.10 7.65 6.82
C PRO A 107 26.83 8.84 6.20
N ALA A 108 27.84 9.37 6.90
CA ALA A 108 28.58 10.57 6.47
C ALA A 108 29.27 10.44 5.09
N ASN A 109 29.47 9.21 4.61
CA ASN A 109 30.01 8.92 3.29
C ASN A 109 28.95 8.86 2.17
N CYS A 110 27.67 9.10 2.49
CA CYS A 110 26.56 9.14 1.56
C CYS A 110 25.91 10.52 1.61
N GLU A 111 26.43 11.46 0.82
CA GLU A 111 25.81 12.79 0.70
C GLU A 111 24.56 12.69 -0.18
N LEU A 112 23.38 12.84 0.43
CA LEU A 112 22.13 12.91 -0.32
C LEU A 112 21.99 14.29 -0.97
N LYS A 113 21.99 14.33 -2.29
CA LYS A 113 21.53 15.50 -3.06
C LYS A 113 20.14 15.93 -2.58
N THR A 114 19.86 17.23 -2.60
CA THR A 114 18.58 17.81 -2.12
C THR A 114 17.34 17.13 -2.72
N GLU A 115 17.37 16.79 -3.99
CA GLU A 115 16.24 16.10 -4.65
C GLU A 115 16.03 14.69 -4.12
N ASN A 116 17.13 13.95 -3.88
CA ASN A 116 17.08 12.61 -3.29
C ASN A 116 16.62 12.68 -1.84
N LEU A 117 17.08 13.67 -1.06
CA LEU A 117 16.59 13.87 0.30
C LEU A 117 15.07 14.07 0.33
N LYS A 118 14.54 14.97 -0.50
CA LYS A 118 13.09 15.21 -0.60
C LYS A 118 12.32 13.95 -1.03
N LEU A 119 12.92 13.13 -1.88
CA LEU A 119 12.33 11.87 -2.32
C LEU A 119 12.30 10.83 -1.18
N ILE A 120 13.42 10.67 -0.47
CA ILE A 120 13.52 9.78 0.70
C ILE A 120 12.58 10.23 1.81
N TYR A 121 12.49 11.54 2.06
CA TYR A 121 11.54 12.13 3.00
C TYR A 121 10.10 11.69 2.71
N ARG A 122 9.64 11.87 1.46
CA ARG A 122 8.29 11.40 1.07
C ARG A 122 8.13 9.90 1.27
N LYS A 123 9.13 9.10 0.88
CA LYS A 123 9.05 7.64 0.97
C LYS A 123 9.03 7.12 2.41
N VAL A 124 9.78 7.73 3.30
CA VAL A 124 9.76 7.40 4.73
C VAL A 124 8.41 7.79 5.34
N TYR A 125 7.85 8.96 4.98
CA TYR A 125 6.49 9.31 5.42
C TYR A 125 5.45 8.29 4.95
N GLU A 126 5.38 8.03 3.65
CA GLU A 126 4.43 7.11 3.00
C GLU A 126 4.48 5.67 3.51
N ASN A 127 5.62 5.22 4.05
CA ASN A 127 5.83 3.82 4.41
C ASN A 127 6.05 3.60 5.91
N PHE A 128 6.00 4.64 6.73
CA PHE A 128 6.22 4.50 8.18
C PHE A 128 5.47 5.55 9.01
N ILE A 129 5.67 6.85 8.74
CA ILE A 129 5.09 7.92 9.57
C ILE A 129 3.57 7.98 9.40
N GLU A 130 3.07 7.87 8.17
CA GLU A 130 1.63 7.97 7.89
C GLU A 130 0.81 6.85 8.56
N GLU A 131 1.39 5.65 8.73
CA GLU A 131 0.76 4.56 9.50
C GLU A 131 0.57 4.96 10.97
N ILE A 132 1.58 5.58 11.57
CA ILE A 132 1.54 6.02 12.97
C ILE A 132 0.53 7.16 13.12
N ASP A 133 0.57 8.15 12.24
CA ASP A 133 -0.39 9.25 12.20
C ASP A 133 -1.84 8.74 12.09
N ALA A 134 -2.10 7.80 11.18
CA ALA A 134 -3.43 7.25 10.97
C ALA A 134 -3.93 6.49 12.20
N ILE A 135 -3.11 5.61 12.78
CA ILE A 135 -3.49 4.79 13.95
C ILE A 135 -3.79 5.69 15.15
N ASP A 136 -2.92 6.65 15.40
CA ASP A 136 -3.02 7.53 16.55
C ASP A 136 -4.25 8.45 16.48
N ASN A 137 -4.56 8.94 15.28
CA ASN A 137 -5.77 9.71 15.02
C ASN A 137 -7.04 8.87 14.84
N GLY A 138 -6.97 7.55 15.07
CA GLY A 138 -8.11 6.65 14.98
C GLY A 138 -8.69 6.50 13.58
N VAL A 139 -7.90 6.73 12.54
CA VAL A 139 -8.32 6.60 11.14
C VAL A 139 -8.37 5.11 10.77
N PRO A 140 -9.53 4.60 10.32
CA PRO A 140 -9.62 3.21 9.87
C PRO A 140 -8.83 3.01 8.57
N MET A 141 -8.19 1.85 8.44
CA MET A 141 -7.44 1.48 7.22
C MET A 141 -8.34 1.31 5.99
N THR A 142 -9.61 0.96 6.19
CA THR A 142 -10.61 0.77 5.14
C THR A 142 -11.98 1.24 5.63
N ASP A 143 -12.84 1.71 4.72
CA ASP A 143 -14.22 2.10 5.06
C ASP A 143 -15.08 0.91 5.50
N GLU A 144 -14.79 -0.28 4.98
CA GLU A 144 -15.44 -1.54 5.36
C GLU A 144 -14.72 -2.22 6.53
N GLU A 145 -15.44 -3.04 7.32
CA GLU A 145 -14.80 -3.85 8.37
C GLU A 145 -13.83 -4.86 7.74
N PRO A 146 -12.55 -4.86 8.14
CA PRO A 146 -11.55 -5.73 7.53
C PRO A 146 -11.83 -7.21 7.83
N LYS A 147 -11.63 -8.06 6.82
CA LYS A 147 -11.83 -9.52 6.94
C LYS A 147 -10.94 -10.20 7.99
N TYR A 148 -9.83 -9.56 8.37
CA TYR A 148 -8.92 -9.99 9.44
C TYR A 148 -8.23 -8.77 10.06
N LYS A 149 -7.73 -8.90 11.29
CA LYS A 149 -7.07 -7.80 12.03
C LYS A 149 -5.56 -8.03 12.11
N ILE A 150 -4.77 -7.01 11.76
CA ILE A 150 -3.32 -7.00 11.97
C ILE A 150 -3.08 -6.50 13.39
N ARG A 151 -2.42 -7.31 14.23
CA ARG A 151 -2.16 -7.00 15.65
C ARG A 151 -0.70 -6.77 15.97
N THR A 152 0.17 -6.78 14.97
CA THR A 152 1.64 -6.79 15.11
C THR A 152 2.31 -5.57 14.50
N HIS A 153 1.55 -4.53 14.13
CA HIS A 153 2.11 -3.24 13.70
C HIS A 153 2.91 -2.57 14.83
N ILE A 154 3.74 -1.57 14.49
CA ILE A 154 4.69 -0.98 15.43
C ILE A 154 3.99 -0.37 16.65
N SER A 155 2.88 0.35 16.45
CA SER A 155 2.12 0.95 17.55
C SER A 155 1.54 -0.09 18.51
N ALA A 156 1.08 -1.25 18.02
CA ALA A 156 0.64 -2.34 18.88
C ALA A 156 1.81 -2.97 19.65
N ARG A 157 3.02 -3.05 19.05
CA ARG A 157 4.21 -3.57 19.73
C ARG A 157 4.68 -2.62 20.84
N VAL A 158 4.63 -1.30 20.60
CA VAL A 158 4.88 -0.28 21.62
C VAL A 158 3.84 -0.39 22.74
N GLY A 159 2.56 -0.48 22.40
CA GLY A 159 1.48 -0.64 23.38
C GLY A 159 1.68 -1.84 24.32
N ARG A 160 2.24 -2.96 23.84
CA ARG A 160 2.55 -4.15 24.67
C ARG A 160 3.65 -3.92 25.72
N LEU A 161 4.45 -2.87 25.59
CA LEU A 161 5.47 -2.53 26.59
C LEU A 161 4.87 -1.78 27.78
N ASN A 162 3.71 -1.14 27.61
CA ASN A 162 3.03 -0.51 28.74
C ASN A 162 2.69 -1.54 29.82
N PRO A 163 2.78 -1.16 31.11
CA PRO A 163 2.35 -2.03 32.20
C PRO A 163 0.91 -2.50 32.03
N GLU A 164 0.64 -3.75 32.38
CA GLU A 164 -0.72 -4.24 32.47
C GLU A 164 -1.48 -3.52 33.59
N TRP A 165 -2.74 -3.13 33.34
CA TRP A 165 -3.58 -2.41 34.30
C TRP A 165 -3.77 -3.14 35.64
N ASN A 166 -3.62 -4.47 35.64
CA ASN A 166 -3.76 -5.35 36.80
C ASN A 166 -2.40 -5.83 37.35
N SER A 167 -1.28 -5.31 36.86
CA SER A 167 0.03 -5.60 37.41
C SER A 167 0.16 -5.01 38.82
N LYS A 168 0.69 -5.81 39.75
CA LYS A 168 1.02 -5.36 41.11
C LYS A 168 2.51 -5.01 41.26
N GLN A 169 3.30 -5.22 40.22
CA GLN A 169 4.73 -4.93 40.22
C GLN A 169 4.96 -3.46 39.94
N GLU A 170 5.72 -2.81 40.81
CA GLU A 170 6.23 -1.47 40.53
C GLU A 170 7.25 -1.56 39.40
N GLN A 171 7.06 -0.74 38.37
CA GLN A 171 7.90 -0.73 37.17
C GLN A 171 8.39 0.68 36.91
N ASN A 172 9.67 0.80 36.53
CA ASN A 172 10.23 2.06 36.08
C ASN A 172 9.71 2.36 34.66
N ILE A 173 8.70 3.22 34.55
CA ILE A 173 8.06 3.53 33.26
C ILE A 173 9.04 4.23 32.32
N ASP A 174 10.01 4.98 32.84
CA ASP A 174 10.98 5.68 32.00
C ASP A 174 11.97 4.71 31.35
N GLU A 175 12.40 3.67 32.07
CA GLU A 175 13.17 2.57 31.47
C GLU A 175 12.37 1.82 30.41
N ILE A 176 11.07 1.62 30.63
CA ILE A 176 10.18 1.00 29.64
C ILE A 176 10.03 1.91 28.41
N PHE A 177 9.88 3.22 28.61
CA PHE A 177 9.81 4.22 27.54
C PHE A 177 11.09 4.19 26.70
N GLN A 178 12.27 4.08 27.31
CA GLN A 178 13.53 3.89 26.57
C GLN A 178 13.56 2.59 25.76
N LYS A 179 12.98 1.49 26.26
CA LYS A 179 12.82 0.24 25.48
C LYS A 179 11.88 0.44 24.29
N ALA A 180 10.80 1.20 24.46
CA ALA A 180 9.90 1.55 23.37
C ALA A 180 10.59 2.42 22.32
N MET A 181 11.37 3.42 22.73
CA MET A 181 12.19 4.23 21.81
C MET A 181 13.16 3.38 21.01
N LYS A 182 13.83 2.41 21.65
CA LYS A 182 14.73 1.47 20.95
C LYS A 182 13.96 0.65 19.91
N LEU A 183 12.83 0.06 20.29
CA LEU A 183 11.97 -0.72 19.40
C LEU A 183 11.54 0.07 18.15
N VAL A 184 11.07 1.30 18.35
CA VAL A 184 10.63 2.18 17.27
C VAL A 184 11.81 2.64 16.41
N SER A 185 12.95 2.94 17.03
CA SER A 185 14.16 3.35 16.30
C SER A 185 14.66 2.28 15.33
N GLU A 186 14.64 1.01 15.72
CA GLU A 186 15.07 -0.09 14.86
C GLU A 186 14.20 -0.20 13.61
N GLU A 187 12.87 -0.04 13.74
CA GLU A 187 11.93 -0.10 12.62
C GLU A 187 12.03 1.15 11.72
N PHE A 188 12.20 2.33 12.32
CA PHE A 188 12.43 3.58 11.58
C PHE A 188 13.73 3.53 10.77
N LEU A 189 14.84 3.12 11.41
CA LEU A 189 16.15 2.98 10.77
C LEU A 189 16.13 1.93 9.67
N TYR A 190 15.46 0.80 9.88
CA TYR A 190 15.29 -0.21 8.84
C TYR A 190 14.61 0.39 7.60
N THR A 191 13.52 1.14 7.79
CA THR A 191 12.79 1.78 6.70
C THR A 191 13.64 2.82 5.98
N LEU A 192 14.31 3.70 6.73
CA LEU A 192 15.19 4.72 6.17
C LEU A 192 16.35 4.10 5.37
N HIS A 193 17.07 3.15 5.96
CA HIS A 193 18.20 2.50 5.31
C HIS A 193 17.78 1.70 4.08
N TYR A 194 16.59 1.09 4.08
CA TYR A 194 16.05 0.47 2.88
C TYR A 194 15.89 1.50 1.75
N PHE A 195 15.29 2.66 2.05
CA PHE A 195 15.08 3.66 1.00
C PHE A 195 16.38 4.27 0.49
N VAL A 196 17.33 4.54 1.39
CA VAL A 196 18.62 5.16 1.04
C VAL A 196 19.55 4.19 0.33
N ASN A 197 19.72 2.98 0.87
CA ASN A 197 20.77 2.06 0.41
C ASN A 197 20.30 1.08 -0.66
N ILE A 198 18.99 0.81 -0.74
CA ILE A 198 18.43 -0.19 -1.66
C ILE A 198 17.54 0.46 -2.71
N TRP A 199 16.48 1.16 -2.28
CA TRP A 199 15.47 1.66 -3.21
C TRP A 199 15.95 2.84 -4.06
N LEU A 200 16.75 3.76 -3.52
CA LEU A 200 17.23 4.91 -4.26
C LEU A 200 18.24 4.52 -5.36
N PRO A 201 19.32 3.75 -5.08
CA PRO A 201 20.22 3.25 -6.13
C PRO A 201 19.50 2.39 -7.17
N ALA A 202 18.49 1.64 -6.74
CA ALA A 202 17.65 0.85 -7.62
C ALA A 202 16.97 1.68 -8.72
N ARG A 203 16.66 2.95 -8.46
CA ARG A 203 15.94 3.79 -9.42
C ARG A 203 16.68 3.97 -10.73
N ASP A 204 17.99 4.08 -10.70
CA ASP A 204 18.77 4.32 -11.91
C ASP A 204 18.71 3.10 -12.84
N PHE A 205 18.82 1.89 -12.28
CA PHE A 205 18.68 0.65 -13.04
C PHE A 205 17.28 0.49 -13.66
N VAL A 206 16.22 0.79 -12.90
CA VAL A 206 14.86 0.73 -13.43
C VAL A 206 14.64 1.78 -14.50
N ARG A 207 15.11 3.02 -14.28
CA ARG A 207 15.00 4.11 -15.25
C ARG A 207 15.66 3.71 -16.57
N SER A 208 16.88 3.21 -16.55
CA SER A 208 17.57 2.73 -17.75
C SER A 208 16.82 1.59 -18.45
N ALA A 209 16.23 0.66 -17.69
CA ALA A 209 15.43 -0.42 -18.26
C ALA A 209 14.12 0.09 -18.91
N LEU A 210 13.47 1.09 -18.30
CA LEU A 210 12.27 1.73 -18.86
C LEU A 210 12.58 2.55 -20.13
N GLU A 211 13.72 3.23 -20.16
CA GLU A 211 14.15 4.01 -21.33
C GLU A 211 14.53 3.12 -22.51
N SER A 212 15.24 2.01 -22.25
CA SER A 212 15.66 1.02 -23.27
C SER A 212 14.59 -0.04 -23.60
N ARG A 213 13.36 0.10 -23.08
CA ARG A 213 12.29 -0.92 -23.24
C ARG A 213 11.96 -1.29 -24.69
N PHE A 214 12.12 -0.36 -25.63
CA PHE A 214 11.89 -0.61 -27.05
C PHE A 214 12.97 -1.50 -27.69
N GLU A 215 14.17 -1.55 -27.11
CA GLU A 215 15.23 -2.48 -27.49
C GLU A 215 14.92 -3.90 -26.98
N THR A 216 14.26 -4.00 -25.82
CA THR A 216 13.82 -5.28 -25.25
C THR A 216 12.68 -5.89 -26.09
N HIS A 217 11.64 -5.10 -26.36
CA HIS A 217 10.54 -5.52 -27.23
C HIS A 217 9.92 -4.29 -27.91
N LYS A 218 9.69 -4.40 -29.23
CA LYS A 218 9.18 -3.30 -30.08
C LYS A 218 7.88 -2.63 -29.61
N SER A 219 7.08 -3.31 -28.78
CA SER A 219 5.86 -2.68 -28.24
C SER A 219 6.13 -1.70 -27.10
N GLY A 220 7.30 -1.75 -26.46
CA GLY A 220 7.62 -1.01 -25.24
C GLY A 220 6.83 -1.45 -24.00
N GLU A 221 6.07 -2.54 -24.06
CA GLU A 221 5.23 -3.03 -22.94
C GLU A 221 5.90 -4.18 -22.16
N ILE A 222 7.07 -4.63 -22.60
CA ILE A 222 7.87 -5.67 -21.96
C ILE A 222 9.23 -5.06 -21.64
N VAL A 223 9.65 -5.16 -20.39
CA VAL A 223 10.93 -4.63 -19.90
C VAL A 223 11.76 -5.77 -19.34
N GLU A 224 13.08 -5.70 -19.52
CA GLU A 224 14.00 -6.64 -18.91
C GLU A 224 14.79 -5.97 -17.78
N PHE A 225 14.77 -6.60 -16.60
CA PHE A 225 15.64 -6.20 -15.50
C PHE A 225 16.83 -7.15 -15.41
N LYS A 226 18.03 -6.57 -15.43
CA LYS A 226 19.30 -7.30 -15.26
C LYS A 226 19.51 -7.76 -13.80
N GLU A 227 18.90 -7.07 -12.84
CA GLU A 227 18.97 -7.34 -11.40
C GLU A 227 17.55 -7.44 -10.77
N ILE A 228 17.36 -8.28 -9.75
CA ILE A 228 16.04 -8.68 -9.18
C ILE A 228 15.69 -7.89 -7.89
N PRO A 229 14.41 -7.66 -7.53
CA PRO A 229 13.31 -7.07 -8.29
C PRO A 229 12.98 -5.65 -7.76
N MET A 230 12.76 -4.69 -8.67
CA MET A 230 12.53 -3.28 -8.33
C MET A 230 11.07 -2.85 -8.60
N GLU A 231 10.12 -3.72 -8.22
CA GLU A 231 8.70 -3.59 -8.58
C GLU A 231 8.08 -2.27 -8.09
N ARG A 232 8.36 -1.86 -6.84
CA ARG A 232 7.84 -0.57 -6.30
C ARG A 232 8.45 0.64 -6.99
N THR A 233 9.74 0.56 -7.31
CA THR A 233 10.50 1.60 -7.99
C THR A 233 9.97 1.87 -9.41
N SER A 234 9.54 0.82 -10.11
CA SER A 234 9.01 0.93 -11.47
C SER A 234 7.77 1.79 -11.59
N ILE A 235 6.80 1.67 -10.67
CA ILE A 235 5.54 2.40 -10.76
C ILE A 235 5.71 3.89 -10.45
N ASP A 236 6.55 4.23 -9.45
CA ASP A 236 6.89 5.62 -9.15
C ASP A 236 7.55 6.29 -10.37
N LEU A 237 8.51 5.60 -10.99
CA LEU A 237 9.20 6.09 -12.19
C LEU A 237 8.29 6.18 -13.42
N GLU A 238 7.34 5.26 -13.59
CA GLU A 238 6.37 5.35 -14.68
C GLU A 238 5.53 6.63 -14.59
N THR A 239 5.20 7.06 -13.37
CA THR A 239 4.45 8.30 -13.15
C THR A 239 5.31 9.52 -13.45
N GLU A 240 6.56 9.53 -13.01
CA GLU A 240 7.52 10.59 -13.32
C GLU A 240 7.80 10.73 -14.82
N LEU A 241 7.83 9.60 -15.54
CA LEU A 241 8.09 9.54 -16.98
C LEU A 241 6.82 9.67 -17.85
N GLY A 242 5.64 9.82 -17.25
CA GLY A 242 4.37 9.98 -17.97
C GLY A 242 3.93 8.75 -18.77
N MET A 243 4.32 7.54 -18.33
CA MET A 243 4.07 6.26 -18.99
C MET A 243 3.21 5.32 -18.13
N GLN A 244 2.30 5.89 -17.34
CA GLN A 244 1.51 5.14 -16.39
C GLN A 244 0.75 4.01 -17.07
N ASN A 245 0.91 2.79 -16.54
CA ASN A 245 0.24 1.59 -17.02
C ASN A 245 0.68 1.10 -18.42
N GLU A 246 1.75 1.64 -19.02
CA GLU A 246 2.27 1.14 -20.29
C GLU A 246 2.91 -0.24 -20.13
N ILE A 247 3.74 -0.43 -19.09
CA ILE A 247 4.46 -1.70 -18.90
C ILE A 247 3.50 -2.80 -18.43
N LYS A 248 3.50 -3.93 -19.14
CA LYS A 248 2.63 -5.08 -18.85
C LYS A 248 3.40 -6.24 -18.22
N TYR A 249 4.62 -6.47 -18.68
CA TYR A 249 5.45 -7.57 -18.22
C TYR A 249 6.88 -7.12 -17.95
N VAL A 250 7.47 -7.70 -16.92
CA VAL A 250 8.90 -7.60 -16.63
C VAL A 250 9.49 -9.01 -16.73
N ILE A 251 10.60 -9.14 -17.47
CA ILE A 251 11.41 -10.36 -17.46
C ILE A 251 12.72 -10.14 -16.72
N PHE A 252 13.19 -11.15 -15.99
CA PHE A 252 14.45 -11.07 -15.25
C PHE A 252 15.01 -12.46 -14.94
N ASN A 253 16.31 -12.55 -14.70
CA ASN A 253 16.94 -13.79 -14.24
C ASN A 253 16.86 -13.87 -12.71
N ASP A 254 16.16 -14.86 -12.16
CA ASP A 254 16.03 -15.07 -10.71
C ASP A 254 17.24 -15.81 -10.12
N LYS A 255 17.75 -16.79 -10.87
CA LYS A 255 18.96 -17.56 -10.59
C LYS A 255 19.42 -18.25 -11.88
N PRO A 256 20.62 -18.87 -11.92
CA PRO A 256 21.07 -19.63 -13.08
C PRO A 256 19.99 -20.62 -13.55
N ASN A 257 19.73 -20.62 -14.86
CA ASN A 257 18.70 -21.45 -15.51
C ASN A 257 17.26 -21.25 -14.96
N SER A 258 16.93 -20.04 -14.50
CA SER A 258 15.61 -19.71 -13.98
C SER A 258 15.27 -18.25 -14.27
N TRP A 259 14.72 -18.04 -15.45
CA TRP A 259 14.15 -16.76 -15.88
C TRP A 259 12.69 -16.65 -15.47
N ARG A 260 12.28 -15.43 -15.16
CA ARG A 260 10.92 -15.08 -14.74
C ARG A 260 10.29 -14.16 -15.75
N VAL A 261 8.98 -14.30 -15.89
CA VAL A 261 8.09 -13.31 -16.48
C VAL A 261 7.06 -12.93 -15.41
N GLN A 262 7.04 -11.66 -15.02
CA GLN A 262 6.12 -11.12 -14.01
C GLN A 262 5.18 -10.11 -14.66
N ALA A 263 3.89 -10.28 -14.45
CA ALA A 263 2.88 -9.34 -14.86
C ALA A 263 2.83 -8.16 -13.88
N VAL A 264 2.91 -6.93 -14.40
CA VAL A 264 3.00 -5.72 -13.57
C VAL A 264 1.64 -5.43 -12.91
N PRO A 265 1.59 -5.19 -11.59
CA PRO A 265 0.35 -4.87 -10.89
C PRO A 265 -0.19 -3.50 -11.30
N VAL A 266 -1.51 -3.29 -11.14
CA VAL A 266 -2.14 -1.98 -11.43
C VAL A 266 -1.65 -0.88 -10.48
N ASN A 267 -1.20 -1.24 -9.29
CA ASN A 267 -0.54 -0.37 -8.32
C ASN A 267 0.38 -1.21 -7.40
N PRO A 268 1.32 -0.61 -6.65
CA PRO A 268 2.38 -1.34 -5.94
C PRO A 268 1.90 -2.34 -4.86
N THR A 269 0.65 -2.23 -4.38
CA THR A 269 0.09 -3.11 -3.33
C THR A 269 -0.99 -4.06 -3.87
N SER A 270 -1.34 -3.96 -5.15
CA SER A 270 -2.41 -4.73 -5.76
C SER A 270 -1.97 -6.12 -6.21
N PHE A 271 -2.86 -7.10 -6.03
CA PHE A 271 -2.75 -8.42 -6.64
C PHE A 271 -3.33 -8.47 -8.06
N VAL A 272 -4.06 -7.42 -8.45
CA VAL A 272 -4.62 -7.28 -9.78
C VAL A 272 -3.52 -6.79 -10.70
N THR A 273 -3.19 -7.60 -11.70
CA THR A 273 -2.19 -7.28 -12.72
C THR A 273 -2.81 -6.54 -13.89
N ARG A 274 -2.06 -5.62 -14.50
CA ARG A 274 -2.49 -4.89 -15.71
C ARG A 274 -2.82 -5.83 -16.86
N SER A 275 -2.04 -6.90 -16.99
CA SER A 275 -2.24 -7.97 -17.97
C SER A 275 -1.63 -9.26 -17.39
N PRO A 276 -2.43 -10.21 -16.87
CA PRO A 276 -1.87 -11.45 -16.34
C PRO A 276 -1.30 -12.31 -17.47
N LEU A 277 -0.57 -13.38 -17.13
CA LEU A 277 -0.16 -14.39 -18.11
C LEU A 277 -1.37 -15.12 -18.70
N LYS A 278 -1.17 -15.80 -19.83
CA LYS A 278 -2.20 -16.56 -20.56
C LYS A 278 -2.96 -17.51 -19.60
N LYS A 279 -4.31 -17.49 -19.67
CA LYS A 279 -5.16 -18.17 -18.66
C LYS A 279 -4.99 -19.69 -18.65
N GLU A 280 -4.70 -20.27 -19.81
CA GLU A 280 -4.49 -21.71 -19.98
C GLU A 280 -3.24 -22.22 -19.24
N TRP A 281 -2.34 -21.33 -18.83
CA TRP A 281 -1.11 -21.69 -18.11
C TRP A 281 -1.28 -21.69 -16.60
N TRP A 282 -2.34 -21.09 -16.07
CA TRP A 282 -2.45 -20.81 -14.63
C TRP A 282 -2.43 -22.08 -13.79
N GLY A 283 -1.42 -22.20 -12.93
CA GLY A 283 -1.24 -23.36 -12.05
C GLY A 283 -0.58 -24.57 -12.71
N VAL A 284 -0.23 -24.48 -13.99
CA VAL A 284 0.45 -25.53 -14.75
C VAL A 284 1.98 -25.42 -14.57
N ARG A 285 2.68 -26.55 -14.62
CA ARG A 285 4.12 -26.66 -14.33
C ARG A 285 4.85 -27.57 -15.30
N ASP A 286 6.16 -27.36 -15.37
CA ASP A 286 7.14 -28.25 -16.03
C ASP A 286 6.72 -28.64 -17.47
N GLU A 287 6.95 -29.90 -17.88
CA GLU A 287 6.66 -30.38 -19.24
C GLU A 287 5.23 -30.11 -19.69
N LEU A 288 4.25 -30.28 -18.80
CA LEU A 288 2.85 -30.00 -19.11
C LEU A 288 2.63 -28.51 -19.45
N LEU A 289 3.34 -27.59 -18.78
CA LEU A 289 3.28 -26.18 -19.13
C LEU A 289 3.95 -25.95 -20.48
N SER A 290 5.07 -26.62 -20.76
CA SER A 290 5.73 -26.53 -22.07
C SER A 290 4.82 -26.98 -23.21
N ASP A 291 4.12 -28.10 -23.03
CA ASP A 291 3.19 -28.64 -24.02
C ASP A 291 2.01 -27.69 -24.26
N VAL A 292 1.38 -27.19 -23.19
CA VAL A 292 0.23 -26.29 -23.27
C VAL A 292 0.62 -24.89 -23.79
N ALA A 293 1.83 -24.44 -23.47
CA ALA A 293 2.34 -23.15 -23.95
C ALA A 293 2.85 -23.23 -25.40
N GLY A 294 3.31 -24.39 -25.84
CA GLY A 294 4.10 -24.54 -27.06
C GLY A 294 5.50 -23.89 -26.93
N ILE A 295 6.02 -23.77 -25.70
CA ILE A 295 7.29 -23.12 -25.37
C ILE A 295 8.13 -24.11 -24.57
N SER A 296 9.34 -24.43 -25.04
CA SER A 296 10.20 -25.39 -24.34
C SER A 296 10.65 -24.86 -22.97
N ASP A 297 11.03 -25.78 -22.08
CA ASP A 297 11.71 -25.47 -20.81
C ASP A 297 10.92 -24.58 -19.83
N CYS A 298 9.60 -24.61 -19.90
CA CYS A 298 8.75 -23.95 -18.92
C CYS A 298 8.92 -24.60 -17.54
N ILE A 299 8.99 -23.78 -16.49
CA ILE A 299 9.15 -24.22 -15.11
C ILE A 299 7.79 -24.21 -14.41
N PHE A 300 7.09 -23.06 -14.43
CA PHE A 300 5.77 -22.93 -13.83
C PHE A 300 5.04 -21.67 -14.28
N CYS A 301 3.73 -21.63 -14.06
CA CYS A 301 2.93 -20.42 -14.05
C CYS A 301 2.05 -20.41 -12.79
N HIS A 302 2.04 -19.32 -12.05
CA HIS A 302 1.23 -19.22 -10.82
C HIS A 302 -0.27 -19.33 -11.14
N ALA A 303 -1.06 -19.86 -10.21
CA ALA A 303 -2.51 -20.09 -10.36
C ALA A 303 -3.34 -18.82 -10.65
N THR A 304 -2.76 -17.63 -10.47
CA THR A 304 -3.41 -16.35 -10.78
C THR A 304 -2.76 -15.63 -11.97
N GLY A 305 -1.79 -16.26 -12.63
CA GLY A 305 -1.10 -15.70 -13.79
C GLY A 305 -0.17 -14.52 -13.51
N PHE A 306 0.09 -14.16 -12.25
CA PHE A 306 0.91 -12.97 -11.96
C PHE A 306 2.40 -13.17 -12.26
N ILE A 307 2.87 -14.43 -12.24
CA ILE A 307 4.27 -14.76 -12.51
C ILE A 307 4.37 -16.16 -13.15
N GLY A 308 5.34 -16.31 -14.04
CA GLY A 308 5.74 -17.57 -14.63
C GLY A 308 7.27 -17.67 -14.73
N GLY A 309 7.76 -18.85 -15.10
CA GLY A 309 9.18 -19.08 -15.25
C GLY A 309 9.53 -20.03 -16.37
N ASN A 310 10.69 -19.79 -16.97
CA ASN A 310 11.33 -20.60 -17.99
C ASN A 310 12.81 -20.80 -17.63
N ARG A 311 13.46 -21.85 -18.13
CA ARG A 311 14.90 -22.06 -17.88
C ARG A 311 15.77 -21.01 -18.56
N ASN A 312 15.35 -20.46 -19.69
CA ASN A 312 16.13 -19.53 -20.50
C ASN A 312 15.41 -18.18 -20.73
N ARG A 313 16.19 -17.18 -21.15
CA ARG A 313 15.71 -15.81 -21.37
C ARG A 313 14.65 -15.75 -22.47
N ASP A 314 14.91 -16.42 -23.58
CA ASP A 314 14.10 -16.32 -24.78
C ASP A 314 12.72 -16.97 -24.57
N GLY A 315 12.65 -18.09 -23.85
CA GLY A 315 11.41 -18.73 -23.46
C GLY A 315 10.61 -17.87 -22.48
N ALA A 316 11.24 -17.15 -21.55
CA ALA A 316 10.54 -16.19 -20.70
C ALA A 316 10.00 -14.99 -21.50
N MET A 317 10.77 -14.51 -22.48
CA MET A 317 10.33 -13.48 -23.44
C MET A 317 9.14 -13.98 -24.28
N GLU A 318 9.20 -15.20 -24.80
CA GLU A 318 8.12 -15.80 -25.58
C GLU A 318 6.85 -15.95 -24.75
N MET A 319 6.97 -16.37 -23.48
CA MET A 319 5.84 -16.41 -22.56
C MET A 319 5.17 -15.02 -22.39
N ALA A 320 5.98 -13.96 -22.26
CA ALA A 320 5.49 -12.58 -22.17
C ALA A 320 4.80 -12.14 -23.47
N VAL A 321 5.42 -12.39 -24.63
CA VAL A 321 4.90 -12.03 -25.95
C VAL A 321 3.58 -12.75 -26.25
N CYS A 322 3.51 -14.06 -26.04
CA CYS A 322 2.29 -14.85 -26.23
C CYS A 322 1.14 -14.33 -25.35
N SER A 323 1.44 -14.00 -24.08
CA SER A 323 0.44 -13.42 -23.18
C SER A 323 0.00 -12.03 -23.64
N LEU A 324 0.94 -11.18 -24.07
CA LEU A 324 0.63 -9.83 -24.60
C LEU A 324 -0.28 -9.89 -25.83
N VAL A 325 0.02 -10.79 -26.78
CA VAL A 325 -0.78 -10.98 -27.99
C VAL A 325 -2.17 -11.54 -27.65
N TYR A 326 -2.26 -12.51 -26.74
CA TYR A 326 -3.52 -13.10 -26.28
C TYR A 326 -4.50 -12.04 -25.74
N PHE A 327 -4.03 -11.13 -24.89
CA PHE A 327 -4.89 -10.07 -24.35
C PHE A 327 -5.22 -8.98 -25.37
N LYS A 328 -4.28 -8.59 -26.24
CA LYS A 328 -4.54 -7.63 -27.33
C LYS A 328 -5.58 -8.14 -28.34
N THR A 329 -5.53 -9.42 -28.68
CA THR A 329 -6.49 -10.03 -29.63
C THR A 329 -7.87 -10.20 -29.01
N ARG A 330 -7.98 -10.63 -27.74
CA ARG A 330 -9.27 -10.67 -27.03
C ARG A 330 -9.89 -9.29 -26.85
N LEU A 331 -9.10 -8.26 -26.55
CA LEU A 331 -9.61 -6.88 -26.48
C LEU A 331 -10.21 -6.45 -27.81
N LYS A 332 -9.53 -6.71 -28.94
CA LYS A 332 -10.06 -6.43 -30.28
C LYS A 332 -11.34 -7.23 -30.60
N CYS A 333 -11.41 -8.50 -30.20
CA CYS A 333 -12.59 -9.33 -30.39
C CYS A 333 -13.77 -8.83 -29.55
N ASN A 334 -13.54 -8.49 -28.27
CA ASN A 334 -14.57 -7.97 -27.38
C ASN A 334 -15.13 -6.63 -27.87
N VAL A 335 -14.28 -5.73 -28.40
CA VAL A 335 -14.74 -4.47 -29.02
C VAL A 335 -15.57 -4.76 -30.28
N ARG A 336 -15.16 -5.72 -31.12
CA ARG A 336 -15.99 -6.12 -32.29
C ARG A 336 -17.32 -6.74 -31.87
N VAL A 337 -17.34 -7.58 -30.83
CA VAL A 337 -18.56 -8.21 -30.32
C VAL A 337 -19.48 -7.18 -29.64
N SER A 338 -18.94 -6.17 -28.93
CA SER A 338 -19.76 -5.09 -28.39
C SER A 338 -20.32 -4.19 -29.48
N CYS A 339 -19.55 -3.87 -30.53
CA CYS A 339 -20.06 -3.19 -31.72
C CYS A 339 -21.15 -4.00 -32.43
N ILE A 340 -20.98 -5.32 -32.58
CA ILE A 340 -21.99 -6.21 -33.18
C ILE A 340 -23.24 -6.31 -32.29
N ARG A 341 -23.10 -6.41 -30.97
CA ARG A 341 -24.23 -6.41 -30.03
C ARG A 341 -24.99 -5.08 -30.05
N ASN A 342 -24.28 -3.95 -30.12
CA ASN A 342 -24.90 -2.63 -30.26
C ASN A 342 -25.57 -2.46 -31.63
N CYS A 343 -24.98 -2.94 -32.72
CA CYS A 343 -25.63 -2.97 -34.04
C CYS A 343 -26.85 -3.91 -34.06
N ALA A 344 -26.81 -5.05 -33.36
CA ALA A 344 -27.93 -5.99 -33.27
C ALA A 344 -29.07 -5.48 -32.36
N LEU A 345 -28.75 -4.63 -31.37
CA LEU A 345 -29.75 -3.90 -30.57
C LEU A 345 -30.42 -2.78 -31.38
N VAL A 346 -29.67 -2.10 -32.27
CA VAL A 346 -30.24 -1.13 -33.22
C VAL A 346 -31.03 -1.83 -34.34
N GLY A 347 -30.67 -3.05 -34.71
CA GLY A 347 -31.35 -3.86 -35.74
C GLY A 347 -32.62 -4.60 -35.30
N ARG A 348 -33.05 -4.49 -34.02
CA ARG A 348 -34.31 -5.10 -33.52
C ARG A 348 -35.46 -4.10 -33.31
N ILE A 349 -35.30 -2.85 -33.73
CA ILE A 349 -36.40 -1.89 -33.84
C ILE A 349 -36.49 -1.48 -35.31
N ASN A 350 -37.38 -2.14 -36.04
CA ASN A 350 -38.07 -1.68 -37.27
C ASN A 350 -38.27 -2.84 -38.25
N ASN A 351 -39.29 -3.65 -37.97
CA ASN A 351 -39.99 -4.39 -39.01
C ASN A 351 -41.16 -3.53 -39.49
N ARG A 352 -41.00 -2.83 -40.62
CA ARG A 352 -42.05 -2.50 -41.59
C ARG A 352 -41.42 -1.94 -42.87
N PRO A 353 -41.89 -2.33 -44.07
CA PRO A 353 -41.27 -1.93 -45.33
C PRO A 353 -41.85 -0.59 -45.78
N ARG A 354 -41.01 0.31 -46.32
CA ARG A 354 -41.45 1.28 -47.33
C ARG A 354 -40.29 1.97 -48.05
N ALA A 355 -40.39 1.85 -49.38
CA ALA A 355 -40.07 2.79 -50.45
C ALA A 355 -38.65 3.40 -50.53
N ALA A 356 -38.08 3.23 -51.72
CA ALA A 356 -36.84 3.81 -52.20
C ALA A 356 -36.81 5.35 -52.08
N ALA A 357 -35.68 5.87 -51.60
CA ALA A 357 -35.22 7.21 -51.91
C ALA A 357 -33.70 7.14 -52.13
N VAL A 358 -33.29 7.37 -53.37
CA VAL A 358 -31.90 7.59 -53.78
C VAL A 358 -31.48 8.94 -53.21
N VAL A 359 -30.39 8.99 -52.44
CA VAL A 359 -29.70 10.24 -52.14
C VAL A 359 -28.24 10.09 -52.56
N THR A 360 -27.93 10.78 -53.65
CA THR A 360 -26.60 11.02 -54.20
C THR A 360 -25.76 11.88 -53.25
N ALA A 361 -24.53 11.45 -52.98
CA ALA A 361 -23.52 12.28 -52.34
C ALA A 361 -22.94 13.30 -53.34
N ARG A 362 -22.79 14.56 -52.92
CA ARG A 362 -21.80 15.49 -53.47
C ARG A 362 -21.13 16.30 -52.36
N PRO A 363 -19.82 16.58 -52.46
CA PRO A 363 -19.06 17.40 -51.53
C PRO A 363 -19.10 18.87 -51.96
N GLN A 364 -18.94 19.81 -51.02
CA GLN A 364 -18.59 21.18 -51.40
C GLN A 364 -17.69 21.87 -50.37
N SER A 365 -16.64 22.44 -50.96
CA SER A 365 -15.56 23.27 -50.44
C SER A 365 -15.91 24.76 -50.46
N ASP A 366 -15.31 25.48 -49.50
CA ASP A 366 -14.71 26.82 -49.54
C ASP A 366 -15.50 28.16 -49.64
N CYS A 367 -15.14 29.01 -48.65
CA CYS A 367 -14.75 30.44 -48.67
C CYS A 367 -15.78 31.59 -48.80
N ALA A 368 -15.79 32.54 -47.84
CA ALA A 368 -14.98 33.79 -47.90
C ALA A 368 -15.23 34.81 -46.74
N ARG A 369 -14.14 35.16 -46.02
CA ARG A 369 -13.54 36.49 -45.72
C ARG A 369 -14.35 37.71 -45.17
N ALA A 370 -13.86 38.29 -44.05
CA ALA A 370 -13.55 39.73 -43.90
C ALA A 370 -12.65 40.00 -42.65
N ARG A 371 -11.80 41.04 -42.74
CA ARG A 371 -10.64 41.38 -41.86
C ARG A 371 -10.99 42.43 -40.79
N ASN A 372 -10.27 42.45 -39.65
CA ASN A 372 -9.25 43.48 -39.32
C ASN A 372 -8.76 43.41 -37.85
N THR A 373 -7.44 43.23 -37.72
CA THR A 373 -6.45 43.81 -36.77
C THR A 373 -6.90 44.49 -35.47
N SER A 374 -6.33 44.07 -34.32
CA SER A 374 -5.26 44.81 -33.58
C SER A 374 -5.03 44.27 -32.16
N GLY A 375 -3.75 44.28 -31.72
CA GLY A 375 -3.37 44.68 -30.35
C GLY A 375 -2.99 43.60 -29.34
N GLU A 376 -1.67 43.38 -29.18
CA GLU A 376 -1.01 42.73 -28.04
C GLU A 376 -1.26 43.47 -26.70
N LEU A 377 -1.21 42.75 -25.58
CA LEU A 377 -0.96 43.33 -24.25
C LEU A 377 -0.14 42.37 -23.36
N THR A 378 1.07 42.81 -23.00
CA THR A 378 1.76 42.63 -21.71
C THR A 378 2.65 43.87 -21.49
N PRO A 379 3.25 44.19 -20.32
CA PRO A 379 2.93 43.89 -18.91
C PRO A 379 3.00 45.14 -17.98
N GLY A 380 2.67 44.99 -16.69
CA GLY A 380 3.43 45.63 -15.59
C GLY A 380 2.83 46.82 -14.80
N SER A 381 3.24 46.85 -13.53
CA SER A 381 3.22 47.95 -12.52
C SER A 381 1.96 48.17 -11.65
N GLY A 382 2.13 47.99 -10.33
CA GLY A 382 1.29 48.61 -9.28
C GLY A 382 1.72 50.07 -9.06
N PRO A 383 1.57 50.70 -7.86
CA PRO A 383 0.78 50.35 -6.68
C PRO A 383 -0.12 51.54 -6.22
N ARG A 384 -0.69 51.44 -5.00
CA ARG A 384 -1.02 52.53 -4.03
C ARG A 384 -2.50 52.76 -3.68
N HIS A 385 -2.74 52.55 -2.38
CA HIS A 385 -3.38 53.42 -1.40
C HIS A 385 -4.88 53.79 -1.48
N ALA A 386 -5.50 53.52 -0.32
CA ALA A 386 -6.26 54.44 0.52
C ALA A 386 -7.81 54.40 0.45
N LEU A 387 -8.34 54.06 1.64
CA LEU A 387 -9.39 54.78 2.39
C LEU A 387 -10.71 55.04 1.64
N ALA A 388 -11.74 54.26 1.96
CA ALA A 388 -12.75 54.60 2.97
C ALA A 388 -13.68 55.74 2.55
N TRP A 389 -14.98 55.45 2.37
CA TRP A 389 -16.10 56.02 3.15
C TRP A 389 -17.48 55.65 2.57
N ARG A 390 -18.33 55.19 3.50
CA ARG A 390 -19.76 55.47 3.71
C ARG A 390 -20.85 55.22 2.65
N GLY A 391 -21.93 54.65 3.19
CA GLY A 391 -23.34 54.87 2.86
C GLY A 391 -24.03 53.53 2.64
N GLY A 392 -24.95 53.03 3.47
CA GLY A 392 -25.87 53.67 4.39
C GLY A 392 -27.27 53.07 4.11
N THR A 393 -28.06 52.90 5.17
CA THR A 393 -29.45 52.36 5.22
C THR A 393 -29.54 50.82 5.20
N GLY A 394 -30.20 50.13 6.13
CA GLY A 394 -30.94 50.53 7.31
C GLY A 394 -32.08 49.55 7.57
N ARG A 395 -32.03 48.77 8.65
CA ARG A 395 -33.06 48.73 9.71
C ARG A 395 -32.79 47.65 10.75
N GLN A 396 -33.00 48.09 11.98
CA GLN A 396 -32.88 47.39 13.25
C GLN A 396 -33.92 46.28 13.40
N LEU A 397 -33.59 45.27 14.23
CA LEU A 397 -34.30 45.04 15.49
C LEU A 397 -33.35 44.34 16.50
N THR A 398 -33.02 45.13 17.52
CA THR A 398 -32.57 44.85 18.90
C THR A 398 -33.24 43.63 19.55
N ARG A 399 -32.70 42.88 20.54
CA ARG A 399 -31.77 43.10 21.69
C ARG A 399 -31.29 41.69 22.13
N ILE A 400 -30.00 41.42 22.46
CA ILE A 400 -29.33 41.59 23.78
C ILE A 400 -30.08 40.84 24.91
N SER A 401 -29.51 39.97 25.75
CA SER A 401 -28.15 39.48 25.95
C SER A 401 -28.13 38.37 27.02
N THR A 402 -26.94 37.78 27.18
CA THR A 402 -26.32 37.31 28.44
C THR A 402 -26.82 35.99 29.07
N SER A 403 -25.99 34.95 28.87
CA SER A 403 -25.65 33.93 29.87
C SER A 403 -24.91 34.59 31.07
N PRO A 404 -24.81 33.97 32.27
CA PRO A 404 -23.77 32.95 32.48
C PRO A 404 -24.00 31.87 33.59
N ALA A 405 -23.09 30.89 33.60
CA ALA A 405 -22.47 30.21 34.76
C ALA A 405 -23.14 29.02 35.49
N SER A 406 -22.47 27.86 35.38
CA SER A 406 -21.85 27.05 36.47
C SER A 406 -22.63 26.64 37.73
N ALA A 407 -22.71 25.32 38.02
CA ALA A 407 -22.53 24.76 39.38
C ALA A 407 -22.42 23.21 39.40
N ASN A 408 -21.64 22.73 40.37
CA ASN A 408 -21.16 21.37 40.65
C ASN A 408 -22.15 20.43 41.37
N ASN A 409 -21.83 19.12 41.29
CA ASN A 409 -21.96 18.02 42.27
C ASN A 409 -23.27 17.76 43.03
N LEU A 410 -23.76 16.50 42.94
CA LEU A 410 -24.17 15.71 44.11
C LEU A 410 -24.28 14.20 43.80
N ARG A 411 -23.71 13.39 44.70
CA ARG A 411 -23.81 11.93 44.79
C ARG A 411 -25.12 11.49 45.46
N GLN A 412 -25.57 10.28 45.10
CA GLN A 412 -26.36 9.29 45.87
C GLN A 412 -27.78 9.63 46.36
N LEU A 413 -28.80 8.89 45.85
CA LEU A 413 -29.50 7.82 46.59
C LEU A 413 -30.59 7.12 45.75
N CYS A 414 -30.80 5.84 46.08
CA CYS A 414 -31.61 4.82 45.40
C CYS A 414 -33.13 5.08 45.37
N ARG A 415 -33.82 4.58 44.33
CA ARG A 415 -34.89 3.54 44.45
C ARG A 415 -35.50 3.11 43.09
N ARG A 416 -35.45 1.79 42.87
CA ARG A 416 -36.42 0.87 42.21
C ARG A 416 -37.22 1.36 40.98
N GLY A 417 -36.93 0.73 39.84
CA GLY A 417 -37.87 0.58 38.71
C GLY A 417 -37.49 -0.64 37.86
N ARG A 418 -38.30 -1.71 37.91
CA ARG A 418 -38.20 -2.91 37.06
C ARG A 418 -38.58 -2.55 35.61
N ALA A 419 -37.78 -2.96 34.62
CA ALA A 419 -38.27 -3.24 33.27
C ALA A 419 -37.40 -4.29 32.55
N ARG A 420 -38.07 -5.09 31.72
CA ARG A 420 -37.75 -6.45 31.24
C ARG A 420 -36.64 -6.51 30.17
N CYS A 421 -35.86 -7.60 30.19
CA CYS A 421 -35.02 -8.06 29.06
C CYS A 421 -35.88 -8.57 27.87
N PRO A 422 -35.42 -8.40 26.62
CA PRO A 422 -35.90 -9.20 25.48
C PRO A 422 -35.10 -10.50 25.34
N LYS A 423 -35.83 -11.61 25.15
CA LYS A 423 -35.34 -12.98 24.96
C LYS A 423 -34.85 -13.24 23.53
N ARG A 424 -33.91 -14.19 23.45
CA ARG A 424 -33.39 -14.90 22.27
C ARG A 424 -34.47 -15.29 21.25
N ALA A 425 -34.20 -15.03 19.97
CA ALA A 425 -34.95 -15.59 18.85
C ALA A 425 -34.43 -16.99 18.51
N ILE A 426 -35.35 -17.96 18.48
CA ILE A 426 -35.16 -19.34 18.02
C ILE A 426 -35.74 -19.40 16.60
N LEU A 427 -34.92 -19.78 15.62
CA LEU A 427 -35.38 -20.13 14.26
C LEU A 427 -35.93 -21.56 14.30
N ARG A 428 -37.24 -21.71 14.07
CA ARG A 428 -37.88 -22.99 13.73
C ARG A 428 -38.17 -23.04 12.24
N ALA A 429 -37.81 -24.16 11.63
CA ALA A 429 -38.13 -24.53 10.26
C ALA A 429 -39.64 -24.73 10.08
N CYS A 430 -40.17 -24.23 8.97
CA CYS A 430 -41.51 -24.56 8.49
C CYS A 430 -41.42 -25.60 7.37
N VAL A 431 -42.01 -26.75 7.64
CA VAL A 431 -42.40 -27.79 6.67
C VAL A 431 -43.81 -27.46 6.20
N LEU A 432 -44.12 -27.61 4.91
CA LEU A 432 -45.49 -27.73 4.41
C LEU A 432 -45.67 -28.99 3.55
N PRO A 433 -46.87 -29.63 3.57
CA PRO A 433 -47.07 -31.00 3.10
C PRO A 433 -47.91 -31.14 1.81
N ASN A 434 -47.78 -32.31 1.16
CA ASN A 434 -48.80 -33.14 0.45
C ASN A 434 -49.70 -32.49 -0.64
N THR A 435 -49.99 -33.02 -1.82
CA THR A 435 -50.23 -34.38 -2.41
C THR A 435 -50.46 -34.15 -3.93
N ARG A 436 -50.46 -35.08 -4.91
CA ARG A 436 -51.09 -36.41 -5.04
C ARG A 436 -50.59 -37.08 -6.35
N ALA A 437 -50.62 -38.41 -6.38
CA ALA A 437 -50.05 -39.32 -7.38
C ALA A 437 -50.89 -39.57 -8.65
N VAL A 438 -50.25 -40.00 -9.76
CA VAL A 438 -50.82 -40.96 -10.73
C VAL A 438 -49.75 -41.92 -11.31
N ARG A 439 -49.94 -43.20 -10.95
CA ARG A 439 -49.71 -44.52 -11.60
C ARG A 439 -48.59 -44.81 -12.62
N ARG A 440 -47.97 -45.98 -12.38
CA ARG A 440 -47.06 -46.81 -13.21
C ARG A 440 -47.66 -47.27 -14.55
N ALA A 441 -46.78 -47.44 -15.55
CA ALA A 441 -46.83 -48.50 -16.56
C ALA A 441 -45.39 -48.97 -16.91
N THR A 442 -45.22 -50.27 -17.15
CA THR A 442 -43.97 -51.01 -17.37
C THR A 442 -43.83 -51.54 -18.80
N LEU A 443 -42.57 -51.87 -19.20
CA LEU A 443 -42.08 -52.67 -20.39
C LEU A 443 -41.79 -51.84 -21.66
N ARG A 444 -40.68 -51.93 -22.42
CA ARG A 444 -39.64 -52.96 -22.74
C ARG A 444 -38.38 -52.28 -23.38
N PRO A 445 -37.26 -53.00 -23.69
CA PRO A 445 -35.96 -52.43 -24.08
C PRO A 445 -35.76 -52.27 -25.62
N GLY A 446 -35.00 -51.26 -26.05
CA GLY A 446 -34.64 -50.99 -27.47
C GLY A 446 -33.72 -49.76 -27.62
N PRO A 447 -32.94 -49.62 -28.72
CA PRO A 447 -31.50 -49.32 -28.66
C PRO A 447 -31.11 -47.85 -28.65
N ALA A 448 -29.84 -47.64 -28.29
CA ALA A 448 -29.13 -46.37 -28.14
C ALA A 448 -29.34 -45.37 -29.29
N CYS A 449 -29.66 -44.13 -28.91
CA CYS A 449 -29.40 -42.94 -29.71
C CYS A 449 -28.70 -41.90 -28.82
N ILE A 450 -27.50 -41.53 -29.23
CA ILE A 450 -26.72 -40.41 -28.70
C ILE A 450 -27.47 -39.12 -29.04
N PHE A 451 -27.87 -38.36 -28.03
CA PHE A 451 -28.13 -36.93 -28.16
C PHE A 451 -27.34 -36.19 -27.09
N CYS A 452 -26.41 -35.37 -27.58
CA CYS A 452 -25.56 -34.49 -26.80
C CYS A 452 -26.32 -33.17 -26.64
N ASP A 453 -26.86 -32.92 -25.45
CA ASP A 453 -27.41 -31.61 -25.08
C ASP A 453 -26.69 -31.08 -23.85
N TYR A 454 -25.71 -30.22 -24.11
CA TYR A 454 -25.20 -29.27 -23.14
C TYR A 454 -25.83 -27.90 -23.43
N PRO A 455 -26.55 -27.33 -22.46
CA PRO A 455 -26.57 -25.89 -22.30
C PRO A 455 -25.95 -25.55 -20.94
N GLN A 456 -24.63 -25.36 -20.89
CA GLN A 456 -24.03 -24.60 -19.79
C GLN A 456 -24.14 -23.12 -20.12
N PHE A 457 -25.21 -22.51 -19.62
CA PHE A 457 -25.21 -21.09 -19.30
C PHE A 457 -24.19 -20.88 -18.18
N ILE A 458 -23.02 -20.37 -18.53
CA ILE A 458 -22.14 -19.72 -17.55
C ILE A 458 -22.42 -18.23 -17.68
N GLU A 459 -23.34 -17.76 -16.84
CA GLU A 459 -23.30 -16.36 -16.41
C GLU A 459 -21.95 -16.13 -15.72
N ILE A 460 -21.25 -15.10 -16.17
CA ILE A 460 -20.03 -14.61 -15.54
C ILE A 460 -20.50 -13.60 -14.49
N PRO A 461 -20.38 -13.85 -13.17
CA PRO A 461 -20.47 -12.76 -12.22
C PRO A 461 -19.19 -11.94 -12.32
N GLU A 462 -19.41 -10.64 -12.38
CA GLU A 462 -18.43 -9.57 -12.43
C GLU A 462 -17.36 -9.69 -11.33
N ILE A 463 -16.13 -9.34 -11.70
CA ILE A 463 -15.12 -8.64 -10.89
C ILE A 463 -15.12 -9.06 -9.40
N HIS A 464 -14.28 -10.03 -9.04
CA HIS A 464 -13.82 -10.13 -7.66
C HIS A 464 -12.72 -9.09 -7.43
N PRO A 465 -12.92 -8.04 -6.62
CA PRO A 465 -11.80 -7.31 -6.06
C PRO A 465 -11.13 -8.22 -5.04
N THR A 466 -10.04 -8.87 -5.44
CA THR A 466 -9.08 -9.39 -4.46
C THR A 466 -8.49 -8.21 -3.71
N ALA A 467 -8.81 -8.09 -2.42
CA ALA A 467 -8.24 -7.09 -1.54
C ALA A 467 -6.70 -7.10 -1.62
N PRO A 468 -6.04 -5.93 -1.65
CA PRO A 468 -4.58 -5.85 -1.66
C PRO A 468 -4.04 -6.45 -0.34
N LYS A 469 -3.23 -7.52 -0.43
CA LYS A 469 -2.41 -7.92 0.72
C LYS A 469 -1.34 -6.86 0.92
N LEU A 470 -1.30 -6.25 2.10
CA LEU A 470 -0.13 -5.49 2.56
C LEU A 470 1.03 -6.47 2.78
N LEU A 471 2.00 -6.50 1.86
CA LEU A 471 3.22 -7.30 2.03
C LEU A 471 4.47 -6.65 1.40
N SER A 472 5.60 -6.90 2.06
CA SER A 472 6.96 -6.62 1.59
C SER A 472 7.32 -7.50 0.39
N PRO A 473 7.95 -6.97 -0.68
CA PRO A 473 8.38 -7.71 -1.88
C PRO A 473 9.31 -8.89 -1.58
N HIS A 474 10.05 -8.85 -0.45
CA HIS A 474 10.87 -9.97 -0.02
C HIS A 474 10.05 -11.27 0.12
N PHE A 475 8.77 -11.16 0.48
CA PHE A 475 7.89 -12.30 0.68
C PHE A 475 7.45 -12.96 -0.64
N ASN A 476 7.27 -12.21 -1.73
CA ASN A 476 6.91 -12.76 -3.04
C ASN A 476 8.07 -13.55 -3.66
N SER A 477 9.31 -13.04 -3.55
CA SER A 477 10.50 -13.80 -3.97
C SER A 477 10.72 -15.04 -3.08
N LEU A 478 10.57 -14.93 -1.75
CA LEU A 478 10.76 -16.05 -0.82
C LEU A 478 9.70 -17.17 -0.99
N LYS A 479 8.44 -16.83 -1.28
CA LYS A 479 7.39 -17.83 -1.54
C LYS A 479 7.64 -18.58 -2.85
N CYS A 480 8.14 -17.89 -3.88
CA CYS A 480 8.59 -18.52 -5.13
C CYS A 480 9.84 -19.39 -4.94
N ARG A 481 10.79 -19.00 -4.06
CA ARG A 481 11.96 -19.84 -3.72
C ARG A 481 11.57 -21.19 -3.13
N ARG A 482 10.57 -21.23 -2.23
CA ARG A 482 10.06 -22.50 -1.66
C ARG A 482 9.30 -23.38 -2.66
N LEU A 483 8.64 -22.78 -3.65
CA LEU A 483 7.93 -23.54 -4.69
C LEU A 483 8.87 -24.17 -5.73
N GLY A 484 10.16 -23.85 -5.71
CA GLY A 484 11.19 -24.36 -6.63
C GLY A 484 12.17 -25.37 -6.01
N THR A 485 11.99 -25.80 -4.77
CA THR A 485 12.77 -26.88 -4.16
C THR A 485 12.00 -28.19 -4.27
N ALA A 486 12.53 -29.16 -5.01
CA ALA A 486 12.03 -30.52 -5.03
C ALA A 486 11.89 -31.05 -3.60
N ALA A 487 10.76 -31.69 -3.29
CA ALA A 487 10.63 -32.48 -2.09
C ALA A 487 11.62 -33.65 -2.18
N ASN A 488 12.63 -33.66 -1.32
CA ASN A 488 13.45 -34.84 -1.10
C ASN A 488 12.52 -35.95 -0.58
N LYS A 489 12.55 -37.12 -1.22
CA LYS A 489 11.65 -38.26 -0.93
C LYS A 489 11.95 -38.99 0.39
N ASP A 490 12.92 -38.52 1.17
CA ASP A 490 13.31 -39.14 2.44
C ASP A 490 13.05 -38.20 3.63
N MET A 491 11.79 -38.09 4.04
CA MET A 491 11.46 -37.69 5.41
C MET A 491 10.02 -38.11 5.77
N TYR A 492 9.81 -39.43 5.84
CA TYR A 492 8.71 -40.01 6.59
C TYR A 492 9.29 -41.00 7.60
N SER A 493 9.51 -40.54 8.83
CA SER A 493 9.30 -41.30 10.07
C SER A 493 9.86 -40.53 11.27
N THR A 494 9.30 -40.82 12.43
CA THR A 494 9.49 -40.21 13.76
C THR A 494 8.66 -38.92 13.93
N GLY A 495 7.58 -38.88 14.68
CA GLY A 495 7.20 -39.69 15.84
C GLY A 495 7.08 -38.74 17.02
N THR A 496 5.84 -38.47 17.41
CA THR A 496 5.44 -37.64 18.55
C THR A 496 6.09 -38.11 19.86
N ALA A 497 6.75 -37.20 20.59
CA ALA A 497 6.98 -37.33 22.03
C ALA A 497 7.11 -35.96 22.71
N THR A 498 6.35 -35.80 23.80
CA THR A 498 6.28 -34.67 24.74
C THR A 498 7.57 -34.51 25.57
N PRO A 499 7.97 -33.30 26.00
CA PRO A 499 9.13 -33.15 26.87
C PRO A 499 8.75 -33.21 28.36
N SER A 500 9.42 -34.10 29.10
CA SER A 500 9.55 -34.05 30.56
C SER A 500 10.96 -33.60 30.95
N ALA A 501 11.03 -32.78 31.99
CA ALA A 501 12.26 -32.24 32.58
C ALA A 501 13.15 -33.31 33.24
N HIS A 502 14.46 -33.23 33.03
CA HIS A 502 15.50 -33.11 34.07
C HIS A 502 16.91 -33.07 33.44
N GLY A 503 17.83 -32.37 34.11
CA GLY A 503 19.09 -31.89 33.55
C GLY A 503 20.27 -32.86 33.56
N GLY A 504 21.39 -32.36 33.03
CA GLY A 504 22.69 -33.01 33.06
C GLY A 504 23.65 -32.38 32.05
N LEU A 505 24.69 -31.72 32.57
CA LEU A 505 25.82 -31.14 31.84
C LEU A 505 26.50 -32.16 30.92
N THR A 506 26.90 -31.73 29.71
CA THR A 506 28.20 -32.08 29.09
C THR A 506 28.49 -31.18 27.88
N LYS A 507 29.76 -30.81 27.73
CA LYS A 507 30.31 -29.83 26.78
C LYS A 507 30.76 -30.47 25.46
N CYS A 508 30.73 -29.62 24.41
CA CYS A 508 31.56 -29.57 23.17
C CYS A 508 31.27 -30.54 22.01
N PRO A 509 31.70 -30.25 20.76
CA PRO A 509 32.24 -28.98 20.20
C PRO A 509 31.60 -28.52 18.87
N THR A 510 31.84 -27.26 18.51
CA THR A 510 31.58 -26.60 17.22
C THR A 510 32.54 -27.08 16.10
N PRO A 511 32.10 -27.12 14.83
CA PRO A 511 33.01 -27.15 13.68
C PRO A 511 33.28 -25.74 13.12
N ARG A 512 34.55 -25.51 12.81
CA ARG A 512 35.17 -24.29 12.27
C ARG A 512 34.77 -23.96 10.84
N ALA A 513 34.91 -22.67 10.55
CA ALA A 513 34.96 -22.03 9.25
C ALA A 513 36.07 -22.59 8.34
N TYR A 514 35.81 -22.58 7.03
CA TYR A 514 36.80 -22.83 5.98
C TYR A 514 37.61 -21.57 5.69
N HIS A 515 38.93 -21.74 5.69
CA HIS A 515 39.94 -20.76 5.31
C HIS A 515 40.01 -20.55 3.79
N ALA A 516 40.27 -19.30 3.42
CA ALA A 516 40.79 -18.89 2.13
C ALA A 516 42.24 -19.39 1.94
N ALA A 517 42.60 -19.66 0.68
CA ALA A 517 43.91 -20.10 0.26
C ALA A 517 44.92 -18.94 0.19
N ASP A 518 46.15 -19.28 0.58
CA ASP A 518 47.37 -18.47 0.54
C ASP A 518 47.80 -18.08 -0.88
N GLY A 519 48.54 -16.97 -0.95
CA GLY A 519 49.38 -16.64 -2.10
C GLY A 519 50.16 -15.33 -1.95
N GLY A 520 51.38 -15.41 -1.39
CA GLY A 520 52.46 -14.46 -1.73
C GLY A 520 52.98 -13.60 -0.57
N ALA A 521 54.03 -14.08 0.09
CA ALA A 521 54.93 -13.24 0.90
C ALA A 521 55.97 -12.55 0.00
N LEU A 522 56.36 -11.31 0.32
CA LEU A 522 57.74 -10.81 0.20
C LEU A 522 57.95 -9.51 1.00
N ALA A 523 58.90 -9.58 1.95
CA ALA A 523 59.89 -8.58 2.38
C ALA A 523 59.49 -7.16 2.86
N ARG A 524 59.55 -7.00 4.19
CA ARG A 524 60.40 -6.06 4.98
C ARG A 524 60.73 -4.63 4.47
N THR A 525 60.65 -3.75 5.48
CA THR A 525 61.43 -2.53 5.84
C THR A 525 60.99 -1.15 5.35
N SER A 526 61.10 -0.23 6.32
CA SER A 526 60.84 1.22 6.43
C SER A 526 59.39 1.68 6.43
#